data_AF-A0A558GUQ2-F1
#
_entry.id   AF-A0A558GUQ2-F1
#
_cell.length_a   1.000
_cell.length_b   1.000
_cell.length_c   1.000
_cell.angle_alpha   90.00
_cell.angle_beta   90.00
_cell.angle_gamma   90.00
#
_symmetry.space_group_name_H-M   'P 1'
#
loop_
_entity.id
_entity.type
_entity.pdbx_description
1 polymer ?
#
loop_
_entity_poly.entity_id
_entity_poly.type
_entity_poly.pdbx_seq_one_letter_code
_entity_poly.pdbx_strand_id
1 'polypeptide(L)'
;MSTPKHRADSAPDQLPAEAAAAPLFSVVKGEPTAEELAALAAVVVSLGAPSEAAASKPNVRHWVRRQQLRLDPSPGPGAWKRSRG
;
A
#
# COMPACT_ATOMS: atom_id res chain seq x y z
N MET A 1 -18.16 -34.28 52.10
CA MET A 1 -16.79 -33.86 51.75
C MET A 1 -16.61 -33.95 50.24
N SER A 2 -16.08 -32.88 49.65
CA SER A 2 -15.41 -32.79 48.33
C SER A 2 -16.20 -32.96 47.01
N THR A 3 -16.67 -31.81 46.53
CA THR A 3 -16.45 -31.16 45.21
C THR A 3 -16.48 -31.95 43.88
N PRO A 4 -17.12 -31.38 42.83
CA PRO A 4 -17.01 -31.85 41.45
C PRO A 4 -15.70 -31.38 40.82
N LYS A 5 -14.96 -32.29 40.17
CA LYS A 5 -13.71 -31.98 39.47
C LYS A 5 -14.05 -31.58 38.03
N HIS A 6 -14.25 -30.28 37.79
CA HIS A 6 -14.22 -29.72 36.45
C HIS A 6 -12.81 -29.89 35.85
N ARG A 7 -12.78 -30.01 34.51
CA ARG A 7 -11.68 -29.64 33.62
C ARG A 7 -10.59 -30.69 33.37
N ALA A 8 -10.66 -31.32 32.19
CA ALA A 8 -9.70 -31.10 31.10
C ALA A 8 -9.91 -32.17 30.03
N ASP A 9 -10.63 -31.83 28.96
CA ASP A 9 -10.43 -32.39 27.63
C ASP A 9 -10.91 -31.34 26.61
N SER A 10 -10.31 -30.16 26.69
CA SER A 10 -10.24 -29.29 25.51
C SER A 10 -8.97 -29.69 24.79
N ALA A 11 -9.07 -30.73 23.97
CA ALA A 11 -8.17 -30.88 22.84
C ALA A 11 -8.20 -29.54 22.07
N PRO A 12 -7.06 -28.93 21.70
CA PRO A 12 -7.13 -27.86 20.73
C PRO A 12 -7.74 -28.49 19.48
N ASP A 13 -8.87 -27.91 19.09
CA ASP A 13 -9.55 -28.15 17.83
C ASP A 13 -8.50 -27.92 16.73
N GLN A 14 -7.82 -29.00 16.32
CA GLN A 14 -6.92 -28.98 15.18
C GLN A 14 -7.82 -28.86 13.96
N LEU A 15 -8.15 -27.60 13.63
CA LEU A 15 -8.68 -27.23 12.33
C LEU A 15 -7.78 -27.88 11.26
N PRO A 16 -8.37 -28.43 10.18
CA PRO A 16 -7.62 -29.18 9.20
C PRO A 16 -6.46 -28.32 8.71
N ALA A 17 -5.24 -28.86 8.79
CA ALA A 17 -4.06 -28.26 8.19
C ALA A 17 -4.30 -28.20 6.68
N GLU A 18 -4.94 -27.12 6.24
CA GLU A 18 -4.98 -26.66 4.86
C GLU A 18 -3.55 -26.77 4.35
N ALA A 19 -3.35 -27.63 3.34
CA ALA A 19 -2.04 -28.09 2.86
C ALA A 19 -0.98 -27.00 3.04
N ALA A 20 -0.07 -27.20 4.00
CA ALA A 20 0.79 -26.15 4.53
C ALA A 20 1.71 -25.61 3.42
N ALA A 21 1.19 -24.64 2.68
CA ALA A 21 1.98 -23.81 1.81
C ALA A 21 3.07 -23.15 2.67
N ALA A 22 4.26 -23.02 2.11
CA ALA A 22 5.34 -22.34 2.80
C ALA A 22 4.84 -20.94 3.26
N PRO A 23 5.13 -20.53 4.51
CA PRO A 23 4.64 -19.25 5.03
C PRO A 23 5.18 -18.09 4.19
N LEU A 24 4.31 -17.12 3.87
CA LEU A 24 4.69 -15.94 3.07
C LEU A 24 5.79 -15.10 3.75
N PHE A 25 5.76 -15.01 5.08
CA PHE A 25 6.77 -14.32 5.89
C PHE A 25 6.85 -14.92 7.30
N SER A 26 7.94 -14.62 8.02
CA SER A 26 8.16 -15.08 9.40
C SER A 26 8.79 -13.99 10.28
N VAL A 27 8.56 -14.07 11.59
CA VAL A 27 9.14 -13.17 12.59
C VAL A 27 10.44 -13.77 13.10
N VAL A 28 11.56 -13.08 12.89
CA VAL A 28 12.89 -13.56 13.30
C VAL A 28 13.24 -13.14 14.73
N LYS A 29 12.60 -12.08 15.26
CA LYS A 29 12.89 -11.53 16.59
C LYS A 29 11.67 -10.81 17.17
N GLY A 30 11.49 -10.94 18.48
CA GLY A 30 10.42 -10.28 19.23
C GLY A 30 9.15 -11.11 19.31
N GLU A 31 8.18 -10.63 20.09
CA GLU A 31 6.87 -11.24 20.27
C GLU A 31 5.80 -10.19 19.93
N PRO A 32 5.48 -10.00 18.64
CA PRO A 32 4.50 -9.00 18.23
C PRO A 32 3.11 -9.39 18.70
N THR A 33 2.27 -8.39 18.95
CA THR A 33 0.87 -8.66 19.28
C THR A 33 0.12 -9.14 18.04
N ALA A 34 -1.07 -9.72 18.23
CA ALA A 34 -1.90 -10.18 17.13
C ALA A 34 -2.29 -9.03 16.18
N GLU A 35 -2.51 -7.83 16.74
CA GLU A 35 -2.85 -6.63 15.99
C GLU A 35 -1.70 -6.17 15.08
N GLU A 36 -0.46 -6.23 15.58
CA GLU A 36 0.72 -5.87 14.80
C GLU A 36 0.95 -6.86 13.65
N LEU A 37 0.77 -8.16 13.89
CA LEU A 37 0.82 -9.18 12.83
C LEU A 37 -0.27 -8.98 11.77
N ALA A 38 -1.50 -8.64 12.19
CA ALA A 38 -2.60 -8.36 11.27
C ALA A 38 -2.32 -7.12 10.41
N ALA A 39 -1.76 -6.07 11.00
CA ALA A 39 -1.38 -4.86 10.28
C ALA A 39 -0.30 -5.15 9.22
N LEU A 40 0.73 -5.93 9.57
CA LEU A 40 1.77 -6.33 8.62
C LEU A 40 1.22 -7.22 7.49
N ALA A 41 0.34 -8.18 7.81
CA ALA A 41 -0.31 -9.02 6.81
C ALA A 41 -1.12 -8.19 5.80
N ALA A 42 -1.86 -7.18 6.26
CA ALA A 42 -2.61 -6.28 5.39
C ALA A 42 -1.70 -5.51 4.40
N VAL A 43 -0.52 -5.07 4.86
CA VAL A 43 0.46 -4.40 4.00
C VAL A 43 1.03 -5.37 2.95
N VAL A 44 1.40 -6.58 3.36
CA VAL A 44 1.94 -7.61 2.44
C VAL A 44 0.91 -7.95 1.36
N VAL A 45 -0.36 -8.13 1.73
CA VAL A 45 -1.45 -8.35 0.78
C VAL A 45 -1.61 -7.15 -0.17
N SER A 46 -1.53 -5.92 0.34
CA SER A 46 -1.66 -4.70 -0.46
C SER A 46 -0.55 -4.54 -1.51
N LEU A 47 0.66 -5.05 -1.24
CA LEU A 47 1.76 -5.04 -2.22
C LEU A 47 1.53 -6.04 -3.37
N GLY A 48 0.83 -7.14 -3.11
CA GLY A 48 0.46 -8.14 -4.12
C GLY A 48 -0.84 -7.82 -4.86
N ALA A 49 -1.65 -6.89 -4.34
CA ALA A 49 -2.88 -6.48 -4.98
C ALA A 49 -2.56 -5.74 -6.28
N PRO A 50 -3.25 -6.06 -7.40
CA PRO A 50 -3.13 -5.27 -8.61
C PRO A 50 -3.50 -3.82 -8.28
N SER A 51 -2.61 -2.88 -8.61
CA SER A 51 -2.91 -1.46 -8.43
C SER A 51 -4.19 -1.16 -9.19
N GLU A 52 -5.23 -0.75 -8.46
CA GLU A 52 -6.42 -0.19 -9.06
C GLU A 52 -5.96 1.05 -9.82
N ALA A 53 -5.89 0.94 -11.15
CA ALA A 53 -5.36 2.00 -11.99
C ALA A 53 -6.29 3.20 -11.83
N ALA A 54 -5.90 4.15 -10.99
CA ALA A 54 -6.55 5.44 -10.93
C ALA A 54 -6.63 5.97 -12.36
N ALA A 55 -7.84 6.32 -12.80
CA ALA A 55 -8.08 6.84 -14.15
C ALA A 55 -7.00 7.88 -14.46
N SER A 56 -6.20 7.61 -15.49
CA SER A 56 -5.07 8.45 -15.86
C SER A 56 -5.59 9.87 -16.09
N LYS A 57 -5.37 10.76 -15.11
CA LYS A 57 -5.58 12.18 -15.33
C LYS A 57 -4.60 12.57 -16.43
N PRO A 58 -5.04 13.19 -17.53
CA PRO A 58 -4.16 13.53 -18.63
C PRO A 58 -2.97 14.29 -18.06
N ASN A 59 -1.76 13.79 -18.31
CA ASN A 59 -0.53 14.45 -17.88
C ASN A 59 -0.48 15.79 -18.60
N VAL A 60 -0.79 16.86 -17.86
CA VAL A 60 -0.87 18.19 -18.44
C VAL A 60 0.54 18.73 -18.59
N ARG A 61 1.24 18.23 -19.62
CA ARG A 61 2.44 18.88 -20.17
C ARG A 61 2.01 20.17 -20.86
N HIS A 62 1.48 21.10 -20.06
CA HIS A 62 1.02 22.42 -20.46
C HIS A 62 2.08 23.15 -21.28
N TRP A 63 3.36 22.93 -20.98
CA TRP A 63 4.47 23.52 -21.71
C TRP A 63 4.53 23.05 -23.18
N VAL A 64 4.26 21.77 -23.48
CA VAL A 64 4.25 21.23 -24.86
C VAL A 64 3.08 21.81 -25.65
N ARG A 65 1.90 21.91 -25.04
CA ARG A 65 0.72 22.53 -25.67
C ARG A 65 0.97 24.00 -25.98
N ARG A 66 1.60 24.76 -25.07
CA ARG A 66 1.96 26.17 -25.32
C ARG A 66 2.94 26.32 -26.49
N GLN A 67 3.94 25.45 -26.55
CA GLN A 67 4.92 25.46 -27.65
C GLN A 67 4.26 25.16 -29.01
N GLN A 68 3.36 24.17 -29.08
CA GLN A 68 2.62 23.86 -30.31
C GLN A 68 1.73 25.02 -30.78
N LEU A 69 1.11 25.72 -29.84
CA LEU A 69 0.28 26.90 -30.13
C LEU A 69 1.11 28.19 -30.29
N ARG A 70 2.45 28.10 -30.22
CA ARG A 70 3.39 29.24 -30.29
C ARG A 70 3.03 30.38 -29.34
N LEU A 71 2.55 30.02 -28.15
CA LEU A 71 2.18 30.97 -27.09
C LEU A 71 3.38 31.37 -26.21
N ASP A 72 4.57 30.88 -26.53
CA ASP A 72 5.78 31.24 -25.82
C ASP A 72 6.16 32.70 -26.14
N PRO A 73 6.63 33.48 -25.15
CA PRO A 73 7.07 34.84 -25.40
C PRO A 73 8.26 34.83 -26.35
N SER A 74 8.18 35.64 -27.41
CA SER A 74 9.28 35.75 -28.38
C SER A 74 10.57 36.22 -27.68
N PRO A 75 11.69 35.46 -27.79
CA PRO A 75 12.95 35.84 -27.16
C PRO A 75 13.55 37.07 -27.85
N GLY A 76 14.04 38.02 -27.05
CA GLY A 76 14.68 39.22 -27.58
C GLY A 76 14.90 40.30 -26.52
N PRO A 77 15.69 41.34 -26.84
CA PRO A 77 15.93 42.45 -25.93
C PRO A 77 14.62 43.08 -25.45
N GLY A 78 14.43 43.12 -24.13
CA GLY A 78 13.23 43.70 -23.52
C GLY A 78 12.04 42.76 -23.37
N ALA A 79 12.10 41.49 -23.82
CA ALA A 79 11.03 40.51 -23.60
C ALA A 79 10.71 40.30 -22.09
N TRP A 80 11.74 40.37 -21.24
CA TRP A 80 11.64 40.28 -19.78
C TRP A 80 10.85 41.43 -19.11
N LYS A 81 10.63 42.55 -19.80
CA LYS A 81 9.81 43.65 -19.26
C LYS A 81 8.32 43.28 -19.23
N ARG A 82 7.90 42.38 -20.13
CA ARG A 82 6.52 41.87 -20.22
C ARG A 82 6.24 40.68 -19.30
N SER A 83 7.28 40.09 -18.70
CA SER A 83 7.15 38.95 -17.77
C SER A 83 7.03 39.38 -16.30
N ARG A 84 6.91 40.68 -16.01
CA ARG A 84 6.56 41.14 -14.67
C ARG A 84 5.05 40.99 -14.51
N GLY A 85 4.67 40.10 -13.60
CA GLY A 85 3.32 40.10 -13.02
C GLY A 85 3.07 41.37 -12.22
#